data_AF-A0A8T4DZ59-F1
#
_entry.id   AF-A0A8T4DZ59-F1
#
_cell.length_a   1.000
_cell.length_b   1.000
_cell.length_c   1.000
_cell.angle_alpha   90.00
_cell.angle_beta   90.00
_cell.angle_gamma   90.00
#
_symmetry.space_group_name_H-M   'P 1'
#
loop_
_entity.id
_entity.type
_entity.pdbx_description
1 polymer ?
#
loop_
_entity_poly.entity_id
_entity_poly.type
_entity_poly.pdbx_seq_one_letter_code
_entity_poly.pdbx_strand_id
1 'polypeptide(L)' 'MNKSPLKCPKCGSTELSPYLGGQDNQYDCLDCGYIGPVAVRKPKKTDE' A
#
# COMPACT_ATOMS: atom_id res chain seq x y z
N MET A 1 1.87 16.38 -10.83
CA MET A 1 1.16 15.44 -9.93
C MET A 1 2.04 14.21 -9.71
N ASN A 2 2.95 14.25 -8.73
CA ASN A 2 3.82 13.10 -8.43
C ASN A 2 3.10 12.19 -7.43
N LYS A 3 2.13 11.39 -7.90
CA LYS A 3 1.62 10.26 -7.11
C LYS A 3 2.75 9.21 -7.05
N SER A 4 3.44 9.12 -5.92
CA SER A 4 4.40 8.04 -5.69
C SER A 4 3.70 6.69 -5.93
N PRO A 5 4.28 5.78 -6.74
CA PRO A 5 3.68 4.48 -6.98
C PRO A 5 3.58 3.72 -5.65
N LEU A 6 2.44 3.08 -5.41
CA LEU A 6 2.26 2.17 -4.29
C LEU A 6 3.31 1.07 -4.38
N LYS A 7 4.03 0.81 -3.29
CA LYS A 7 5.06 -0.24 -3.21
C LYS A 7 4.85 -1.09 -1.98
N CYS A 8 5.13 -2.37 -2.11
CA CYS A 8 5.12 -3.31 -1.00
C CYS A 8 6.22 -2.92 0.00
N PRO A 9 5.89 -2.74 1.30
CA PRO A 9 6.90 -2.42 2.31
C PRO A 9 7.85 -3.59 2.62
N LYS A 10 7.50 -4.82 2.22
CA LYS A 10 8.32 -6.02 2.46
C LYS A 10 9.39 -6.24 1.40
N CYS A 11 9.01 -6.26 0.13
CA CYS A 11 9.93 -6.54 -0.99
C CYS A 11 10.20 -5.34 -1.90
N GLY A 12 9.45 -4.23 -1.74
CA GLY A 12 9.56 -3.07 -2.63
C GLY A 12 8.87 -3.24 -3.99
N SER A 13 8.24 -4.40 -4.25
CA SER A 13 7.51 -4.65 -5.49
C SER A 13 6.35 -3.67 -5.67
N THR A 14 6.11 -3.30 -6.93
CA THR A 14 4.94 -2.50 -7.36
C THR A 14 3.76 -3.37 -7.77
N GLU A 15 3.93 -4.69 -7.82
CA GLU A 15 2.85 -5.64 -8.10
C GLU A 15 2.00 -5.86 -6.85
N LEU A 16 0.95 -5.04 -6.78
CA LEU A 16 0.02 -4.98 -5.66
C LEU A 16 -1.41 -5.11 -6.20
N SER A 17 -2.17 -6.01 -5.61
CA SER A 17 -3.59 -6.21 -5.90
C SER A 17 -4.43 -5.71 -4.71
N PRO A 18 -5.55 -5.00 -4.92
CA PRO A 18 -6.43 -4.63 -3.82
C PRO A 18 -6.97 -5.90 -3.13
N TYR A 19 -6.79 -5.99 -1.82
CA TYR A 19 -7.26 -7.13 -1.06
C TYR A 19 -8.75 -6.98 -0.75
N LEU A 20 -9.59 -7.65 -1.54
CA LEU A 20 -11.06 -7.56 -1.47
C LEU A 20 -11.68 -8.35 -0.29
N GLY A 21 -10.87 -9.07 0.48
CA GLY A 21 -11.32 -9.93 1.58
C GLY A 21 -11.24 -9.30 2.98
N GLY A 22 -10.87 -8.02 3.12
CA GLY A 22 -10.55 -7.40 4.42
C GLY A 22 -10.98 -5.93 4.54
N GLN A 23 -10.34 -5.17 5.44
CA GLN A 23 -10.60 -3.74 5.64
C GLN A 23 -10.16 -2.90 4.43
N ASP A 24 -10.89 -1.82 4.16
CA ASP A 24 -10.55 -0.81 3.15
C ASP A 24 -9.09 -0.34 3.25
N ASN A 25 -8.39 -0.36 2.11
CA ASN A 25 -6.97 -0.01 1.92
C ASN A 25 -5.93 -1.09 2.25
N GLN A 26 -6.31 -2.36 2.33
CA GLN A 26 -5.33 -3.45 2.27
C GLN A 26 -5.01 -3.84 0.83
N TYR A 27 -3.74 -4.16 0.61
CA TYR A 27 -3.22 -4.66 -0.65
C TYR A 27 -2.50 -5.97 -0.40
N ASP A 28 -2.72 -6.91 -1.32
CA ASP A 28 -1.97 -8.14 -1.46
C ASP A 28 -0.81 -7.92 -2.43
N CYS A 29 0.40 -8.22 -2.00
CA CYS A 29 1.57 -8.18 -2.87
C CYS A 29 1.74 -9.54 -3.55
N LEU A 30 1.54 -9.57 -4.86
CA LEU A 30 1.61 -10.80 -5.68
C LEU A 30 3.02 -11.39 -5.76
N ASP A 31 4.04 -10.61 -5.39
CA ASP A 31 5.45 -11.01 -5.44
C ASP A 31 5.92 -11.73 -4.18
N CYS A 32 5.55 -11.24 -2.99
CA CYS A 32 6.00 -11.80 -1.70
C CYS A 32 4.87 -12.32 -0.79
N GLY A 33 3.60 -12.18 -1.21
CA GLY A 33 2.42 -12.57 -0.44
C GLY A 33 2.11 -11.67 0.75
N TYR A 34 2.70 -10.46 0.83
CA TYR A 34 2.40 -9.52 1.89
C TYR A 34 0.98 -8.95 1.74
N ILE A 35 0.12 -9.18 2.72
CA ILE A 35 -1.22 -8.59 2.80
C ILE A 35 -1.22 -7.52 3.88
N GLY A 36 -1.48 -6.28 3.49
CA GLY A 36 -1.55 -5.18 4.45
C GLY A 36 -1.62 -3.80 3.81
N PRO A 37 -1.59 -2.73 4.62
CA PRO A 37 -1.59 -1.37 4.09
C PRO A 37 -0.29 -1.07 3.37
N VAL A 38 -0.40 -0.57 2.13
CA VAL A 38 0.74 0.02 1.44
C VAL A 38 1.07 1.35 2.09
N ALA A 39 2.30 1.48 2.59
CA ALA A 39 2.76 2.71 3.23
C ALA A 39 2.92 3.81 2.19
N VAL A 40 1.81 4.40 1.75
CA VAL A 40 1.86 5.74 1.18
C VAL A 40 2.25 6.63 2.35
N ARG A 41 3.41 7.28 2.27
CA ARG A 41 3.67 8.43 3.13
C ARG A 41 2.54 9.42 2.84
N LYS A 42 1.44 9.35 3.58
CA LYS A 42 0.51 10.48 3.67
C LYS A 42 1.39 11.61 4.21
N PRO A 43 1.49 12.78 3.56
CA PRO A 43 1.86 13.96 4.31
C PRO A 43 0.89 13.98 5.49
N LYS A 44 1.48 13.96 6.67
CA LYS A 44 0.84 14.00 7.97
C LYS A 44 -0.39 14.91 7.87
N LYS A 45 -1.59 14.38 8.12
CA LYS A 45 -2.68 15.24 8.59
C LYS A 45 -2.20 15.81 9.93
N THR A 46 -1.73 17.04 9.89
CA THR A 46 -2.01 18.03 10.95
C THR A 46 -3.33 18.62 10.46
N ASP A 47 -4.53 18.29 10.96
CA ASP A 47 -5.03 18.34 12.34
C ASP A 47 -4.52 19.59 13.07
N GLU A 48 -5.06 20.75 12.71
CA GLU A 48 -5.89 21.61 13.57
C GLU A 48 -6.38 22.84 12.77
#